data_AF-A0A401Z5W5-F1
#
_entry.id   AF-A0A401Z5W5-F1
#
_cell.length_a   1.000
_cell.length_b   1.000
_cell.length_c   1.000
_cell.angle_alpha   90.00
_cell.angle_beta   90.00
_cell.angle_gamma   90.00
#
_symmetry.space_group_name_H-M   'P 1'
#
loop_
_entity.id
_entity.type
_entity.pdbx_description
1 polymer ?
#
loop_
_entity_poly.entity_id
_entity_poly.type
_entity_poly.pdbx_seq_one_letter_code
_entity_poly.pdbx_strand_id
1 'polypeptide(L)'
;MGPQVNLDGIPLVGRVPSLLEDALFGHLAAHGLQAVFSLEANLCAPDLGVVMRVQRAGDRVLTRPVLVAREWAPRCADSTQSRIPADEWDSFS
;
A
#
# COMPACT_ATOMS: atom_id res chain seq x y z
N MET A 1 7.12 3.17 -18.36
CA MET A 1 5.85 2.87 -17.67
C MET A 1 6.07 1.64 -16.81
N GLY A 2 5.63 1.68 -15.56
CA GLY A 2 5.70 0.54 -14.64
C GLY A 2 4.41 -0.27 -14.60
N PRO A 3 4.38 -1.39 -13.86
CA PRO A 3 3.19 -2.22 -13.69
C PRO A 3 2.01 -1.39 -13.16
N GLN A 4 0.81 -1.69 -13.66
CA GLN A 4 -0.44 -1.08 -13.23
C GLN A 4 -1.25 -2.09 -12.43
N VAL A 5 -1.77 -1.67 -11.28
CA VAL A 5 -2.57 -2.51 -10.39
C VAL A 5 -3.90 -1.81 -10.12
N ASN A 6 -4.98 -2.57 -10.21
CA ASN A 6 -6.34 -2.11 -9.98
C ASN A 6 -7.03 -3.04 -8.98
N LEU A 7 -7.77 -2.47 -8.03
CA LEU A 7 -8.61 -3.17 -7.07
C LEU A 7 -10.05 -2.70 -7.29
N ASP A 8 -10.88 -3.50 -7.95
CA ASP A 8 -12.30 -3.23 -8.17
C ASP A 8 -12.62 -1.81 -8.67
N GLY A 9 -11.87 -1.36 -9.67
CA GLY A 9 -11.99 -0.02 -10.26
C GLY A 9 -11.12 1.04 -9.59
N ILE A 10 -10.45 0.74 -8.48
CA ILE A 10 -9.53 1.64 -7.78
C ILE A 10 -8.10 1.41 -8.30
N PRO A 11 -7.53 2.32 -9.11
CA PRO A 11 -6.14 2.22 -9.50
C PRO A 11 -5.24 2.50 -8.30
N LEU A 12 -4.32 1.58 -8.00
CA LEU A 12 -3.43 1.67 -6.84
C LEU A 12 -2.10 2.38 -7.14
N VAL A 13 -1.70 2.41 -8.41
CA VAL A 13 -0.42 2.97 -8.86
C VAL A 13 -0.61 4.41 -9.34
N GLY A 14 0.32 5.30 -9.01
CA GLY A 14 0.41 6.62 -9.62
C GLY A 14 -0.66 7.61 -9.14
N ARG A 15 -1.29 7.38 -7.99
CA ARG A 15 -2.36 8.24 -7.46
C ARG A 15 -1.84 9.26 -6.46
N VAL A 16 -2.63 10.31 -6.22
CA VAL A 16 -2.41 11.21 -5.09
C VAL A 16 -2.66 10.41 -3.80
N PRO A 17 -1.73 10.39 -2.83
CA PRO A 17 -1.84 9.55 -1.62
C PRO A 17 -3.16 9.71 -0.88
N SER A 18 -3.57 10.93 -0.53
CA SER A 18 -4.81 11.18 0.20
C SER A 18 -6.06 10.69 -0.52
N LEU A 19 -6.17 10.94 -1.83
CA LEU A 19 -7.31 10.49 -2.63
C LEU A 19 -7.39 8.97 -2.74
N LEU A 20 -6.23 8.29 -2.76
CA LEU A 20 -6.18 6.85 -2.79
C LEU A 20 -6.49 6.28 -1.40
N GLU A 21 -5.94 6.84 -0.33
CA GLU A 21 -6.21 6.42 1.04
C GLU A 21 -7.71 6.48 1.35
N ASP A 22 -8.39 7.57 1.02
CA ASP A 22 -9.84 7.71 1.20
C ASP A 22 -10.62 6.61 0.44
N ALA A 23 -10.25 6.39 -0.84
CA ALA A 23 -10.92 5.41 -1.69
C ALA A 23 -10.67 3.97 -1.22
N LEU A 24 -9.43 3.62 -0.89
CA LEU A 24 -9.03 2.29 -0.45
C LEU A 24 -9.61 2.00 0.93
N PHE A 25 -9.52 2.93 1.87
CA PHE A 25 -10.09 2.78 3.21
C PHE A 25 -11.62 2.56 3.13
N GLY A 26 -12.31 3.36 2.32
CA GLY A 26 -13.75 3.18 2.08
C GLY A 26 -14.08 1.82 1.46
N HIS A 27 -13.29 1.36 0.49
CA HIS A 27 -13.47 0.05 -0.12
C HIS A 27 -13.27 -1.10 0.86
N LEU A 28 -12.20 -1.07 1.66
CA LEU A 28 -11.92 -2.09 2.68
C LEU A 28 -13.05 -2.15 3.70
N ALA A 29 -13.51 -1.00 4.20
CA ALA A 29 -14.63 -0.92 5.12
C ALA A 29 -15.92 -1.50 4.54
N ALA A 30 -16.24 -1.17 3.27
CA ALA A 30 -17.44 -1.67 2.60
C ALA A 30 -17.45 -3.21 2.41
N HIS A 31 -16.27 -3.83 2.37
CA HIS A 31 -16.10 -5.28 2.21
C HIS A 31 -15.77 -6.01 3.52
N GLY A 32 -15.75 -5.30 4.66
CA GLY A 32 -15.41 -5.89 5.95
C GLY A 32 -13.94 -6.36 6.06
N LEU A 33 -13.06 -5.78 5.25
CA LEU A 33 -11.62 -6.08 5.25
C LEU A 33 -10.88 -5.16 6.21
N GLN A 34 -9.81 -5.67 6.81
CA GLN A 34 -9.03 -4.91 7.78
C GLN A 34 -8.16 -3.85 7.08
N ALA A 35 -8.29 -2.61 7.53
CA ALA A 35 -7.38 -1.51 7.21
C ALA A 35 -6.52 -1.19 8.45
N VAL A 36 -5.21 -1.12 8.27
CA VAL A 36 -4.27 -0.72 9.33
C VAL A 36 -3.24 0.25 8.80
N PHE A 37 -2.67 1.08 9.67
CA PHE A 37 -1.52 1.91 9.32
C PHE A 37 -0.24 1.30 9.91
N SER A 38 0.83 1.26 9.12
CA SER A 38 2.17 0.90 9.61
C SER A 38 2.73 2.01 10.51
N LEU A 39 3.84 1.74 11.20
CA LEU A 39 4.53 2.77 12.02
C LEU A 39 5.02 3.96 11.19
N GLU A 40 5.30 3.73 9.90
CA GLU A 40 5.68 4.73 8.91
C GLU A 40 4.46 5.41 8.25
N ALA A 41 3.27 5.23 8.84
CA ALA A 41 2.00 5.80 8.39
C ALA A 41 1.55 5.38 6.98
N ASN A 42 1.95 4.18 6.52
CA ASN A 42 1.44 3.62 5.26
C ASN A 42 0.12 2.89 5.49
N LEU A 43 -0.91 3.19 4.68
CA LEU A 43 -2.15 2.40 4.67
C LEU A 43 -1.88 0.98 4.17
N CYS A 44 -2.29 -0.01 4.94
CA CYS A 44 -2.09 -1.42 4.67
C CYS A 44 -3.43 -2.16 4.68
N ALA A 45 -3.54 -3.16 3.81
CA ALA A 45 -4.65 -4.11 3.77
C ALA A 45 -4.09 -5.54 3.91
N PRO A 46 -3.87 -6.02 5.15
CA PRO A 46 -3.27 -7.33 5.41
C PRO A 46 -4.04 -8.48 4.77
N ASP A 47 -5.37 -8.41 4.71
CA ASP A 47 -6.20 -9.44 4.08
C ASP A 47 -5.96 -9.55 2.56
N LEU A 48 -5.49 -8.47 1.93
CA LEU A 48 -5.16 -8.40 0.50
C LEU A 48 -3.65 -8.48 0.23
N GLY A 49 -2.81 -8.51 1.27
CA GLY A 49 -1.36 -8.46 1.12
C GLY A 49 -0.84 -7.16 0.49
N VAL A 50 -1.49 -6.04 0.78
CA VAL A 50 -1.13 -4.72 0.22
C VAL A 50 -0.53 -3.83 1.30
N VAL A 51 0.64 -3.26 1.00
CA VAL A 51 1.20 -2.10 1.72
C VAL A 51 1.25 -0.94 0.74
N MET A 52 0.50 0.13 1.01
CA MET A 52 0.47 1.29 0.14
C MET A 52 1.67 2.17 0.42
N ARG A 53 2.64 2.17 -0.48
CA ARG A 53 3.80 3.04 -0.43
C ARG A 53 3.59 4.24 -1.32
N VAL A 54 4.54 5.16 -1.23
CA VAL A 54 4.61 6.32 -2.10
C VAL A 54 6.01 6.43 -2.70
N GLN A 55 6.07 6.97 -3.90
CA GLN A 55 7.29 7.15 -4.69
C GLN A 55 7.35 8.58 -5.21
N ARG A 56 8.57 9.12 -5.36
CA ARG A 56 8.76 10.43 -5.99
C ARG A 56 8.86 10.28 -7.50
N ALA A 57 7.93 10.89 -8.23
CA ALA A 57 7.91 10.97 -9.68
C ALA A 57 8.11 12.43 -10.10
N GLY A 58 9.38 12.84 -10.24
CA GLY A 58 9.76 14.24 -10.49
C GLY A 58 9.42 15.12 -9.28
N ASP A 59 8.56 16.11 -9.49
CA ASP A 59 8.06 17.03 -8.46
C ASP A 59 6.84 16.50 -7.70
N ARG A 60 6.32 15.33 -8.06
CA ARG A 60 5.13 14.73 -7.45
C ARG A 60 5.47 13.55 -6.56
N VAL A 61 4.66 13.34 -5.53
CA VAL A 61 4.63 12.10 -4.74
C VAL A 61 3.37 11.35 -5.14
N LEU A 62 3.54 10.10 -5.56
CA LEU A 62 2.47 9.24 -6.07
C LEU A 62 2.46 7.88 -5.39
N THR A 63 1.32 7.22 -5.35
CA THR A 63 1.18 5.90 -4.73
C THR A 63 1.87 4.77 -5.50
N ARG A 64 2.38 3.78 -4.77
CA ARG A 64 2.99 2.54 -5.25
C ARG A 64 2.59 1.39 -4.32
N PRO A 65 1.79 0.41 -4.76
CA PRO A 65 1.49 -0.75 -3.94
C PRO A 65 2.70 -1.67 -3.87
N VAL A 66 3.03 -2.13 -2.67
CA VAL A 66 3.86 -3.32 -2.45
C VAL A 66 2.91 -4.49 -2.17
N LEU A 67 3.01 -5.53 -2.99
CA LEU A 67 2.21 -6.75 -2.88
C LEU A 67 3.06 -7.84 -2.22
N VAL A 68 2.52 -8.50 -1.22
CA VAL A 68 3.17 -9.62 -0.54
C VAL A 68 2.43 -10.93 -0.76
N ALA A 69 3.18 -12.03 -0.65
CA ALA A 69 2.60 -13.37 -0.66
C ALA A 69 1.62 -13.53 0.53
N ARG A 70 0.61 -14.39 0.34
CA ARG A 70 -0.50 -14.58 1.31
C ARG A 70 0.01 -14.98 2.69
N GLU A 71 1.06 -15.79 2.76
CA GLU A 71 1.70 -16.24 4.00
C GLU A 71 2.40 -15.13 4.77
N TRP A 72 2.71 -13.98 4.16
CA TRP A 72 3.37 -12.84 4.78
C TRP A 72 2.39 -11.71 5.12
N ALA A 73 1.21 -11.74 4.51
CA ALA A 73 0.19 -10.71 4.60
C ALA A 73 -0.21 -10.32 6.05
N PRO A 74 -0.37 -11.26 7.01
CA PRO A 74 -0.71 -10.91 8.39
C PRO A 74 0.29 -10.00 9.11
N ARG A 75 1.54 -9.91 8.63
CA ARG A 75 2.62 -9.10 9.20
C ARG A 75 3.10 -7.99 8.29
N CYS A 76 2.41 -7.73 7.16
CA CYS A 76 2.92 -6.80 6.16
C CYS A 76 2.93 -5.34 6.63
N ALA A 77 2.11 -5.00 7.63
CA ALA A 77 2.06 -3.66 8.21
C ALA A 77 3.12 -3.41 9.31
N ASP A 78 3.89 -4.42 9.71
CA ASP A 78 4.95 -4.29 10.70
C ASP A 78 6.30 -4.35 9.97
N SER A 79 6.96 -3.20 9.80
CA SER A 79 8.26 -3.12 9.13
C SER A 79 9.35 -3.96 9.79
N THR A 80 9.23 -4.27 11.09
CA THR A 80 10.20 -5.08 11.84
C THR A 80 9.99 -6.58 11.70
N GLN A 81 8.75 -7.01 11.43
CA GLN A 81 8.38 -8.42 11.30
C GLN A 81 7.98 -8.84 9.88
N SER A 82 7.82 -7.87 8.97
CA SER A 82 7.49 -8.14 7.58
C SER A 82 8.66 -8.80 6.86
N ARG A 83 8.35 -9.55 5.80
CA ARG A 83 9.34 -10.07 4.85
C ARG A 83 9.60 -9.10 3.69
N ILE A 84 9.13 -7.86 3.81
CA ILE A 84 9.36 -6.81 2.82
C ILE A 84 10.79 -6.27 3.05
N PRO A 85 11.64 -6.14 2.01
CA PRO A 85 12.99 -5.60 2.14
C PRO A 85 13.02 -4.23 2.83
N ALA A 86 14.05 -3.96 3.65
CA ALA A 86 14.20 -2.68 4.35
C ALA A 86 14.19 -1.47 3.39
N ASP A 87 14.86 -1.60 2.23
CA ASP A 87 14.91 -0.56 1.19
C ASP A 87 13.53 -0.14 0.68
N GLU A 88 12.53 -1.03 0.76
CA GLU A 88 11.17 -0.63 0.46
C GLU A 88 10.75 0.43 1.48
N TRP A 89 10.92 0.23 2.78
CA TRP A 89 10.54 1.13 3.89
C TRP A 89 11.31 2.44 3.92
N ASP A 90 12.60 2.39 3.63
CA ASP A 90 13.50 3.53 3.83
C ASP A 90 13.58 4.49 2.64
N SER A 91 12.94 4.16 1.50
CA SER A 91 13.05 4.96 0.28
C SER A 91 11.70 5.48 -0.25
N PHE A 92 11.76 6.68 -0.83
CA PHE A 92 10.72 7.24 -1.71
C PHE A 92 11.11 7.05 -3.18
N SER A 93 11.64 5.87 -3.53
CA SER A 93 12.08 5.55 -4.89
C SER A 93 10.91 5.24 -5.83
#